data_AF-A0A7J4KGC5-F1
#
_entry.id   AF-A0A7J4KGC5-F1
#
_cell.length_a   1.000
_cell.length_b   1.000
_cell.length_c   1.000
_cell.angle_alpha   90.00
_cell.angle_beta   90.00
_cell.angle_gamma   90.00
#
_symmetry.space_group_name_H-M   'P 1'
#
loop_
_entity.id
_entity.type
_entity.pdbx_description
1 polymer ?
#
loop_
_entity_poly.entity_id
_entity_poly.type
_entity_poly.pdbx_seq_one_letter_code
_entity_poly.pdbx_strand_id
1 'polypeptide(L)'
;MRDSCSFGHLFLFIFLLGLGIRLFALDLKLFHHDEAIHAWFSYRLLTEGIYAYEPMYHGPFLYYVTAGMFSLFGDTDLVARLLPALFGAAIIPLIYAIYTMGYLDQ
;
A
#
# COMPACT_ATOMS: atom_id res chain seq x y z
N MET A 1 -11.71 -20.29 25.96
CA MET A 1 -12.52 -20.31 24.71
C MET A 1 -13.23 -18.98 24.42
N ARG A 2 -13.61 -18.17 25.42
CA ARG A 2 -14.32 -16.88 25.20
C ARG A 2 -13.39 -15.73 24.76
N ASP A 3 -12.08 -15.86 24.98
CA ASP A 3 -11.11 -14.78 24.75
C ASP A 3 -10.67 -14.65 23.27
N SER A 4 -10.58 -15.76 22.54
CA SER A 4 -10.10 -15.77 21.15
C SER A 4 -11.07 -15.09 20.17
N CYS A 5 -12.38 -15.25 20.39
CA CYS A 5 -13.40 -14.58 19.56
C CYS A 5 -13.42 -13.06 19.81
N SER A 6 -13.26 -12.64 21.06
CA SER A 6 -13.14 -11.22 21.42
C SER A 6 -11.87 -10.58 20.85
N PHE A 7 -10.76 -11.31 20.89
CA PHE A 7 -9.47 -10.86 20.37
C PHE A 7 -9.48 -10.71 18.84
N GLY A 8 -10.08 -11.68 18.14
CA GLY A 8 -10.27 -11.59 16.68
C GLY A 8 -11.11 -10.38 16.26
N HIS A 9 -12.21 -10.10 16.97
CA HIS A 9 -13.03 -8.92 16.71
C HIS A 9 -12.29 -7.61 16.99
N LEU A 10 -11.48 -7.55 18.05
CA LEU A 10 -10.63 -6.39 18.34
C LEU A 10 -9.62 -6.15 17.22
N PHE A 11 -8.94 -7.19 16.75
CA PHE A 11 -8.00 -7.08 15.63
C PHE A 11 -8.68 -6.65 14.33
N LEU A 12 -9.86 -7.19 14.04
CA LEU A 12 -10.66 -6.76 12.90
C LEU A 12 -11.02 -5.27 12.99
N PHE A 13 -11.45 -4.81 14.17
CA PHE A 13 -11.73 -3.40 14.40
C PHE A 13 -10.49 -2.52 14.18
N ILE A 14 -9.33 -2.92 14.71
CA ILE A 14 -8.05 -2.21 14.51
C ILE A 14 -7.68 -2.17 13.02
N PHE A 15 -7.86 -3.27 12.29
CA PHE A 15 -7.61 -3.31 10.85
C PHE A 15 -8.53 -2.36 10.09
N LEU A 16 -9.83 -2.39 10.34
CA LEU A 16 -10.80 -1.51 9.67
C LEU A 16 -10.54 -0.03 9.98
N LEU A 17 -10.24 0.30 11.24
CA LEU A 17 -9.84 1.65 11.63
C LEU A 17 -8.56 2.09 10.92
N GLY A 18 -7.54 1.23 10.93
CA GLY A 18 -6.23 1.51 10.32
C GLY A 18 -6.29 1.64 8.80
N LEU A 19 -7.16 0.87 8.14
CA LEU A 19 -7.47 0.97 6.72
C LEU A 19 -8.21 2.27 6.42
N GLY A 20 -9.25 2.59 7.20
CA GLY A 20 -10.03 3.81 7.02
C GLY A 20 -9.18 5.07 7.14
N ILE A 21 -8.32 5.16 8.16
CA ILE A 21 -7.41 6.30 8.35
C ILE A 21 -6.41 6.42 7.19
N ARG A 22 -5.88 5.30 6.68
CA ARG A 22 -4.91 5.31 5.57
C ARG A 22 -5.52 5.70 4.23
N LEU A 23 -6.78 5.37 4.00
CA LEU A 23 -7.48 5.73 2.77
C LEU A 23 -8.13 7.12 2.84
N PHE A 24 -8.20 7.72 4.03
CA PHE A 24 -8.80 9.02 4.23
C PHE A 24 -7.96 10.13 3.58
N ALA A 25 -8.55 10.80 2.58
CA ALA A 25 -8.01 12.00 1.95
C ALA A 25 -6.56 11.84 1.41
N LEU A 26 -6.32 10.72 0.70
CA LEU A 26 -5.01 10.42 0.11
C LEU A 26 -4.51 11.48 -0.87
N ASP A 27 -5.39 12.22 -1.50
CA ASP A 27 -5.14 13.28 -2.49
C ASP A 27 -5.09 14.69 -1.88
N LEU A 28 -5.19 14.83 -0.56
CA LEU A 28 -5.27 16.14 0.10
C LEU A 28 -3.99 16.98 -0.07
N LYS A 29 -2.84 16.35 -0.21
CA LYS A 29 -1.52 17.01 -0.33
C LYS A 29 -0.90 16.71 -1.67
N LEU A 30 -0.13 17.68 -2.19
CA LEU A 30 0.74 17.47 -3.33
C LEU A 30 1.76 16.36 -3.02
N PHE A 31 2.30 15.76 -4.08
CA PHE A 31 3.35 14.77 -3.95
C PHE A 31 4.58 15.29 -3.22
N HIS A 32 5.05 14.50 -2.27
CA HIS A 32 6.43 14.60 -1.78
C HIS A 32 7.39 14.05 -2.83
N HIS A 33 8.68 14.33 -2.66
CA HIS A 33 9.70 14.01 -3.66
C HIS A 33 9.65 12.56 -4.18
N ASP A 34 9.64 11.58 -3.26
CA ASP A 34 9.62 10.17 -3.63
C ASP A 34 8.26 9.71 -4.21
N GLU A 35 7.16 10.32 -3.75
CA GLU A 35 5.83 10.05 -4.33
C GLU A 35 5.77 10.52 -5.79
N ALA A 36 6.34 11.70 -6.07
CA ALA A 36 6.39 12.25 -7.42
C ALA A 36 7.26 11.40 -8.35
N ILE A 37 8.40 10.89 -7.86
CA ILE A 37 9.26 9.95 -8.59
C ILE A 37 8.47 8.70 -8.97
N HIS A 38 7.78 8.07 -8.00
CA HIS A 38 6.99 6.87 -8.26
C HIS A 38 5.84 7.12 -9.24
N ALA A 39 5.08 8.18 -9.04
CA ALA A 39 3.99 8.54 -9.94
C ALA A 39 4.49 8.82 -11.37
N TRP A 40 5.57 9.59 -11.51
CA TRP A 40 6.13 9.97 -12.82
C TRP A 40 6.64 8.77 -13.61
N PHE A 41 7.45 7.91 -12.99
CA PHE A 41 7.99 6.74 -13.69
C PHE A 41 6.91 5.71 -14.01
N SER A 42 5.90 5.54 -13.16
CA SER A 42 4.73 4.70 -13.46
C SER A 42 3.90 5.26 -14.61
N TYR A 43 3.69 6.58 -14.65
CA TYR A 43 3.00 7.23 -15.75
C TYR A 43 3.76 7.05 -17.07
N ARG A 44 5.07 7.32 -17.08
CA ARG A 44 5.91 7.08 -18.28
C ARG A 44 5.93 5.63 -18.71
N LEU A 45 5.99 4.70 -17.76
CA LEU A 45 5.88 3.27 -18.07
C LEU A 45 4.54 2.94 -18.74
N LEU A 46 3.44 3.54 -18.28
CA LEU A 46 2.12 3.36 -18.87
C LEU A 46 2.01 3.98 -20.27
N THR A 47 2.51 5.20 -20.48
CA THR A 47 2.29 5.96 -21.73
C THR A 47 3.36 5.70 -22.79
N GLU A 48 4.60 5.46 -22.39
CA GLU A 48 5.75 5.27 -23.29
C GLU A 48 6.18 3.80 -23.37
N GLY A 49 5.77 2.95 -22.42
CA GLY A 49 6.21 1.55 -22.35
C GLY A 49 7.67 1.39 -21.91
N ILE A 50 8.28 2.42 -21.34
CA ILE A 50 9.71 2.47 -21.01
C ILE A 50 9.92 2.29 -19.50
N TYR A 51 10.67 1.26 -19.12
CA TYR A 51 11.29 1.15 -17.81
C TYR A 51 12.81 1.04 -17.98
N ALA A 52 13.55 1.95 -17.33
CA ALA A 52 15.00 1.91 -17.25
C ALA A 52 15.40 1.84 -15.77
N TYR A 53 16.24 0.86 -15.43
CA TYR A 53 16.76 0.76 -14.08
C TYR A 53 17.81 1.84 -13.86
N GLU A 54 17.56 2.69 -12.87
CA GLU A 54 18.50 3.72 -12.44
C GLU A 54 18.96 3.41 -11.02
N PRO A 55 20.28 3.30 -10.74
CA PRO A 55 20.79 2.96 -9.41
C PRO A 55 20.39 3.95 -8.30
N MET A 56 19.95 5.16 -8.67
CA MET A 56 19.47 6.18 -7.75
C MET A 56 18.09 5.87 -7.17
N TYR A 57 17.29 5.00 -7.82
CA TYR A 57 15.90 4.76 -7.48
C TYR A 57 15.62 3.30 -7.10
N HIS A 58 14.46 3.07 -6.48
CA HIS A 58 14.06 1.76 -5.98
C HIS A 58 13.77 0.74 -7.08
N GLY A 59 13.63 -0.53 -6.68
CA GLY A 59 13.35 -1.64 -7.58
C GLY A 59 12.02 -1.51 -8.36
N PRO A 60 11.84 -2.33 -9.41
CA PRO A 60 10.80 -2.17 -10.42
C PRO A 60 9.37 -2.31 -9.88
N PHE A 61 9.19 -3.11 -8.82
CA PHE A 61 7.87 -3.60 -8.40
C PHE A 61 6.83 -2.49 -8.26
N LEU A 62 7.13 -1.43 -7.52
CA LEU A 62 6.16 -0.38 -7.27
C LEU A 62 5.80 0.38 -8.56
N TYR A 63 6.74 0.52 -9.50
CA TYR A 63 6.47 1.20 -10.76
C TYR A 63 5.49 0.43 -11.64
N TYR A 64 5.70 -0.88 -11.80
CA TYR A 64 4.85 -1.73 -12.63
C TYR A 64 3.44 -1.89 -12.05
N VAL A 65 3.32 -2.14 -10.74
CA VAL A 65 1.99 -2.32 -10.14
C VAL A 65 1.24 -0.99 -10.13
N THR A 66 1.90 0.13 -9.85
CA THR A 66 1.25 1.46 -9.91
C THR A 66 0.86 1.84 -11.34
N ALA A 67 1.67 1.52 -12.36
CA ALA A 67 1.28 1.70 -13.76
C ALA A 67 0.05 0.85 -14.13
N GLY A 68 -0.05 -0.38 -13.62
CA GLY A 68 -1.25 -1.20 -13.74
C GLY A 68 -2.47 -0.56 -13.06
N MET A 69 -2.30 0.04 -11.88
CA MET A 69 -3.37 0.78 -11.20
C MET A 69 -3.81 2.01 -11.98
N PHE A 70 -2.86 2.77 -12.55
CA PHE A 70 -3.17 3.90 -13.44
C PHE A 70 -3.95 3.45 -14.68
N SER A 71 -3.61 2.32 -15.27
CA SER A 71 -4.35 1.74 -16.40
C SER A 71 -5.80 1.40 -16.04
N LEU A 72 -6.03 0.88 -14.82
CA LEU A 72 -7.36 0.43 -14.38
C LEU A 72 -8.25 1.55 -13.83
N PHE A 73 -7.66 2.52 -13.11
CA PHE A 73 -8.38 3.51 -12.31
C PHE A 73 -8.06 4.97 -12.66
N GLY A 74 -7.13 5.20 -13.58
CA GLY A 74 -6.64 6.53 -13.95
C GLY A 74 -5.40 6.98 -13.17
N ASP A 75 -4.63 7.88 -13.78
CA ASP A 75 -3.36 8.44 -13.29
C ASP A 75 -3.57 9.64 -12.35
N THR A 76 -4.18 9.39 -11.20
CA THR A 76 -4.45 10.44 -10.18
C THR A 76 -3.58 10.28 -8.94
N ASP A 77 -3.41 11.37 -8.17
CA ASP A 77 -2.71 11.39 -6.88
C ASP A 77 -3.24 10.34 -5.89
N LEU A 78 -4.56 10.13 -5.89
CA LEU A 78 -5.21 9.11 -5.09
C LEU A 78 -4.73 7.71 -5.49
N VAL A 79 -4.76 7.39 -6.79
CA VAL A 79 -4.40 6.06 -7.30
C VAL A 79 -2.90 5.79 -7.10
N ALA A 80 -2.06 6.82 -7.24
CA ALA A 80 -0.62 6.72 -7.01
C ALA A 80 -0.28 6.29 -5.57
N ARG A 81 -1.11 6.69 -4.59
CA ARG A 81 -0.93 6.38 -3.17
C ARG A 81 -1.75 5.17 -2.70
N LEU A 82 -2.60 4.62 -3.55
CA LEU A 82 -3.51 3.53 -3.18
C LEU A 82 -2.74 2.27 -2.75
N LEU A 83 -1.72 1.85 -3.51
CA LEU A 83 -0.92 0.67 -3.15
C LEU A 83 -0.12 0.84 -1.85
N PRO A 84 0.64 1.93 -1.64
CA PRO A 84 1.28 2.20 -0.35
C PRO A 84 0.29 2.18 0.83
N ALA A 85 -0.90 2.77 0.66
CA ALA A 85 -1.93 2.79 1.70
C ALA A 85 -2.46 1.38 2.01
N LEU A 86 -2.74 0.58 0.99
CA LEU A 86 -3.22 -0.80 1.15
C LEU A 86 -2.15 -1.70 1.78
N PHE A 87 -0.89 -1.64 1.34
CA PHE A 87 0.19 -2.41 1.96
C PHE A 87 0.46 -1.97 3.39
N GLY A 88 0.43 -0.67 3.68
CA GLY A 88 0.53 -0.15 5.03
C GLY A 88 -0.58 -0.65 5.95
N ALA A 89 -1.80 -0.80 5.43
CA ALA A 89 -2.92 -1.39 6.18
C ALA A 89 -2.78 -2.92 6.33
N ALA A 90 -2.27 -3.61 5.30
CA ALA A 90 -2.06 -5.06 5.28
C ALA A 90 -1.04 -5.57 6.30
N ILE A 91 -0.19 -4.69 6.86
CA ILE A 91 0.69 -5.03 7.97
C ILE A 91 -0.11 -5.52 9.19
N ILE A 92 -1.30 -4.96 9.45
CA ILE A 92 -2.12 -5.34 10.62
C ILE A 92 -2.55 -6.82 10.56
N PRO A 93 -3.23 -7.30 9.49
CA PRO A 93 -3.59 -8.71 9.38
C PRO A 93 -2.35 -9.62 9.22
N LEU A 94 -1.25 -9.13 8.66
CA LEU A 94 0.01 -9.87 8.61
C LEU A 94 0.55 -10.16 10.01
N ILE A 95 0.57 -9.16 10.90
CA ILE A 95 0.98 -9.34 12.30
C ILE A 95 0.04 -10.31 13.01
N TYR A 96 -1.27 -10.21 12.78
CA TYR A 96 -2.25 -11.15 13.34
C TYR A 96 -1.97 -12.59 12.88
N ALA A 97 -1.68 -12.80 11.59
CA ALA A 97 -1.34 -14.11 11.07
C ALA A 97 -0.06 -14.67 11.72
N ILE A 98 0.99 -13.85 11.85
CA ILE A 98 2.24 -14.24 12.52
C ILE A 98 2.00 -14.61 13.99
N TYR A 99 1.19 -13.83 14.69
CA TYR A 99 0.77 -14.12 16.06
C TYR A 99 0.06 -15.48 16.16
N THR A 100 -0.90 -15.76 15.27
CA THR A 100 -1.65 -17.03 15.30
C THR A 100 -0.80 -18.26 15.00
N MET A 101 0.35 -18.10 14.34
CA MET A 101 1.31 -19.18 14.11
C MET A 101 2.18 -19.48 15.34
N GLY A 102 2.07 -18.70 16.43
CA GLY A 102 2.82 -18.90 17.66
C GLY A 102 4.29 -18.47 17.59
N TYR A 103 4.67 -17.68 16.57
CA TYR A 103 6.06 -17.18 16.42
C TYR A 103 6.44 -16.08 17.40
N LEU A 104 5.46 -15.38 17.99
CA LEU A 104 5.69 -14.26 18.90
C LEU A 104 5.61 -14.67 20.38
N ASP A 105 5.17 -15.89 20.66
CA ASP A 105 4.95 -16.41 22.02
C ASP A 105 6.05 -17.42 22.45
N GLN A 106 7.12 -17.56 21.65
CA GLN A 106 8.34 -18.32 21.97
C GLN A 106 9.39 -17.41 22.59
#